data_AF-A0A5Q4E953-F1
#
_entry.id   AF-A0A5Q4E953-F1
#
_cell.length_a   1.000
_cell.length_b   1.000
_cell.length_c   1.000
_cell.angle_alpha   90.00
_cell.angle_beta   90.00
_cell.angle_gamma   90.00
#
_symmetry.space_group_name_H-M   'P 1'
#
loop_
_entity.id
_entity.type
_entity.pdbx_description
1 polymer ?
#
loop_
_entity_poly.entity_id
_entity_poly.type
_entity_poly.pdbx_seq_one_letter_code
_entity_poly.pdbx_strand_id
1 'polypeptide(L)'
;MKNFLNTTLSLLFVSGFLFATAQTPVTDIDGNVYSTVLIGNQEWMAENLRTGRYVNGENITASVEGENWMNATEGAWILYNYVESNDLLYGKLYNWYAVQDSRGICPAGWRVPTDTDWQELTLFLDPETWGNNNNAGTLLKSRRQVDSPLGGGFSTTVHPRWDAHDQRYGTDESDFGALPAGNYTATGGFMHKGSYGYFWSATVSSDAFAYARVLMHSHRGMSRSAYAKNTGLSVRCIKDAEVTTYTLTLHVEPEGYGVVNGAGHYLQGQQVTVTAVPAQGYVFAAWTDNHGNVVSTLAEYTFAMPADAVTLVAVFEEEPPFVVNSFPWSEDFEGNVFPPKGWQRYNLKGAFREWDLSSAQNHTTLGAQSAYHNYGPAFDGMQEGWLVTPEIFVPENSNFELTFWSYNTWPAWYHKNSVLVSTTSGAPEDGNFVQIWTTSTVASSWVKTVVNLQGYAGQSIFLAFRYEGQDSHSWFLDDVLVGQAGQP
;
A
#
# COMPACT_ATOMS: atom_id res chain seq x y z
N MET A 1 28.79 8.59 26.98
CA MET A 1 28.29 9.57 25.99
C MET A 1 28.48 8.99 24.60
N LYS A 2 27.44 8.31 24.10
CA LYS A 2 27.41 7.70 22.77
C LYS A 2 26.78 8.73 21.82
N ASN A 3 27.54 9.22 20.84
CA ASN A 3 27.01 10.05 19.77
C ASN A 3 26.33 9.14 18.74
N PHE A 4 25.01 9.20 18.68
CA PHE A 4 24.22 8.67 17.57
C PHE A 4 24.31 9.67 16.42
N LEU A 5 24.96 9.31 15.32
CA LEU A 5 24.75 9.95 14.03
C LEU A 5 23.41 9.46 13.49
N ASN A 6 22.41 10.32 13.51
CA ASN A 6 21.20 10.16 12.71
C ASN A 6 21.57 10.44 11.25
N THR A 7 21.81 9.39 10.47
CA THR A 7 21.74 9.46 9.00
C THR A 7 20.28 9.45 8.60
N THR A 8 19.68 10.63 8.49
CA THR A 8 18.46 10.82 7.70
C THR A 8 18.78 10.47 6.25
N LEU A 9 18.24 9.34 5.79
CA LEU A 9 18.21 8.95 4.39
C LEU A 9 17.25 9.90 3.68
N SER A 10 17.78 11.00 3.13
CA SER A 10 17.03 11.85 2.22
C SER A 10 16.74 11.03 0.96
N LEU A 11 15.50 10.55 0.81
CA LEU A 11 15.00 10.14 -0.50
C LEU A 11 15.07 11.37 -1.40
N LEU A 12 16.10 11.44 -2.23
CA LEU A 12 16.09 12.24 -3.44
C LEU A 12 15.02 11.62 -4.36
N PHE A 13 13.77 12.06 -4.21
CA PHE A 13 12.88 12.10 -5.37
C PHE A 13 13.55 13.03 -6.36
N VAL A 14 14.27 12.44 -7.33
CA VAL A 14 14.58 13.15 -8.55
C VAL A 14 13.22 13.42 -9.18
N SER A 15 12.68 14.62 -8.96
CA SER A 15 11.57 15.16 -9.73
C SER A 15 12.07 15.33 -11.16
N GLY A 16 12.09 14.23 -11.90
CA GLY A 16 12.02 14.26 -13.35
C GLY A 16 10.68 14.89 -13.68
N PHE A 17 10.64 16.22 -13.70
CA PHE A 17 9.54 16.98 -14.27
C PHE A 17 9.28 16.39 -15.66
N LEU A 18 8.12 15.74 -15.80
CA LEU A 18 7.64 15.27 -17.08
C LEU A 18 7.71 16.45 -18.05
N PHE A 19 8.51 16.30 -19.10
CA PHE A 19 8.44 17.19 -20.25
C PHE A 19 7.00 17.15 -20.78
N ALA A 20 6.34 18.32 -20.85
CA ALA A 20 5.08 18.46 -21.55
C ALA A 20 5.26 17.90 -22.96
N THR A 21 4.59 16.79 -23.25
CA THR A 21 4.51 16.28 -24.62
C THR A 21 3.65 17.25 -25.41
N ALA A 22 4.14 17.71 -26.56
CA ALA A 22 3.39 18.62 -27.42
C ALA A 22 2.07 17.95 -27.81
N GLN A 23 0.97 18.47 -27.27
CA GLN A 23 -0.37 17.98 -27.54
C GLN A 23 -0.91 18.61 -28.83
N THR A 24 -1.89 17.95 -29.44
CA THR A 24 -2.56 18.49 -30.63
C THR A 24 -3.37 19.73 -30.23
N PRO A 25 -3.17 20.90 -30.87
CA PRO A 25 -3.97 22.08 -30.61
C PRO A 25 -5.47 21.81 -30.75
N VAL A 26 -6.28 22.46 -29.92
CA VAL A 26 -7.75 22.38 -29.98
C VAL A 26 -8.30 23.60 -30.72
N THR A 27 -9.38 23.42 -31.49
CA THR A 27 -10.06 24.50 -32.21
C THR A 27 -11.50 24.63 -31.73
N ASP A 28 -11.94 25.86 -31.44
CA ASP A 28 -13.35 26.13 -31.09
C ASP A 28 -14.25 26.29 -32.33
N ILE A 29 -15.54 26.54 -32.09
CA ILE A 29 -16.56 26.70 -33.15
C ILE A 29 -16.34 27.96 -34.03
N ASP A 30 -15.54 28.92 -33.55
CA ASP A 30 -15.17 30.14 -34.27
C ASP A 30 -13.87 29.99 -35.08
N GLY A 31 -13.22 28.82 -35.02
CA GLY A 31 -11.94 28.59 -35.68
C GLY A 31 -10.75 29.15 -34.91
N ASN A 32 -10.92 29.54 -33.64
CA ASN A 32 -9.79 29.90 -32.80
C ASN A 32 -9.02 28.64 -32.44
N VAL A 33 -7.73 28.63 -32.75
CA VAL A 33 -6.81 27.55 -32.39
C VAL A 33 -6.13 27.90 -31.06
N TYR A 34 -6.02 26.89 -30.20
CA TYR A 34 -5.43 26.98 -28.87
C TYR A 34 -4.40 25.87 -28.69
N SER A 35 -3.24 26.22 -28.16
CA SER A 35 -2.26 25.23 -27.74
C SER A 35 -2.78 24.52 -26.49
N THR A 36 -2.35 23.28 -26.27
CA THR A 36 -2.74 22.51 -25.09
C THR A 36 -1.51 21.96 -24.37
N VAL A 37 -1.64 21.76 -23.06
CA VAL A 37 -0.58 21.30 -22.17
C VAL A 37 -1.11 20.24 -21.23
N LEU A 38 -0.37 19.14 -21.10
CA LEU A 38 -0.67 18.08 -20.14
C LEU A 38 0.03 18.38 -18.81
N ILE A 39 -0.75 18.59 -17.74
CA ILE A 39 -0.26 18.81 -16.39
C ILE A 39 -0.86 17.74 -15.48
N GLY A 40 -0.03 16.79 -15.03
CA GLY A 40 -0.51 15.58 -14.38
C GLY A 40 -1.40 14.77 -15.32
N ASN A 41 -2.62 14.47 -14.88
CA ASN A 41 -3.62 13.73 -15.66
C ASN A 41 -4.65 14.65 -16.34
N GLN A 42 -4.33 15.95 -16.45
CA GLN A 42 -5.26 16.95 -16.95
C GLN A 42 -4.68 17.66 -18.17
N GLU A 43 -5.41 17.63 -19.29
CA GLU A 43 -5.05 18.39 -20.47
C GLU A 43 -5.71 19.77 -20.43
N TRP A 44 -4.93 20.84 -20.41
CA TRP A 44 -5.39 22.22 -20.26
C TRP A 44 -5.15 23.01 -21.54
N MET A 45 -6.08 23.90 -21.90
CA MET A 45 -5.79 24.97 -22.87
C MET A 45 -4.71 25.91 -22.31
N ALA A 46 -3.75 26.31 -23.15
CA ALA A 46 -2.65 27.22 -22.79
C ALA A 46 -3.04 28.71 -22.94
N GLU A 47 -4.09 29.03 -23.69
CA GLU A 47 -4.62 30.38 -23.83
C GLU A 47 -6.06 30.49 -23.29
N ASN A 48 -6.48 31.72 -22.99
CA ASN A 48 -7.85 31.99 -22.56
C ASN A 48 -8.83 31.86 -23.73
N LEU A 49 -10.04 31.40 -23.45
CA LEU A 49 -11.09 31.17 -24.44
C LEU A 49 -11.51 32.46 -25.16
N ARG A 50 -11.75 32.37 -26.47
CA ARG A 50 -12.05 33.49 -27.39
C ARG A 50 -13.33 33.29 -28.19
N THR A 51 -14.12 32.25 -27.89
CA THR A 51 -15.35 31.99 -28.65
C THR A 51 -16.43 33.04 -28.38
N GLY A 52 -17.14 33.46 -29.42
CA GLY A 52 -18.38 34.22 -29.33
C GLY A 52 -19.63 33.35 -29.44
N ARG A 53 -19.49 32.02 -29.57
CA ARG A 53 -20.59 31.08 -29.81
C ARG A 53 -20.50 29.85 -28.91
N TYR A 54 -21.65 29.27 -28.60
CA TYR A 54 -21.70 27.96 -27.97
C TYR A 54 -21.40 26.85 -29.00
N VAL A 55 -21.14 25.64 -28.53
CA VAL A 55 -20.80 24.48 -29.39
C VAL A 55 -21.90 24.17 -30.40
N ASN A 56 -23.17 24.45 -30.07
CA ASN A 56 -24.30 24.29 -30.99
C ASN A 56 -24.39 25.37 -32.09
N GLY A 57 -23.49 26.36 -32.08
CA GLY A 57 -23.41 27.44 -33.06
C GLY A 57 -24.22 28.69 -32.72
N GLU A 58 -24.98 28.71 -31.62
CA GLU A 58 -25.71 29.90 -31.18
C GLU A 58 -24.78 30.95 -30.58
N ASN A 59 -25.11 32.23 -30.76
CA ASN A 59 -24.31 33.33 -30.24
C ASN A 59 -24.40 33.45 -28.72
N ILE A 60 -23.25 33.73 -28.11
CA ILE A 60 -23.16 34.26 -26.75
C ILE A 60 -23.25 35.79 -26.87
N THR A 61 -24.09 36.41 -26.05
CA THR A 61 -24.35 37.85 -26.16
C THR A 61 -23.09 38.67 -25.93
N ALA A 62 -22.71 39.48 -26.93
CA ALA A 62 -21.62 40.45 -26.82
C ALA A 62 -22.12 41.73 -26.15
N SER A 63 -21.53 42.10 -25.01
CA SER A 63 -21.95 43.31 -24.29
C SER A 63 -20.97 44.45 -24.55
N VAL A 64 -21.32 45.29 -25.51
CA VAL A 64 -20.54 46.50 -25.87
C VAL A 64 -20.88 47.72 -24.99
N GLU A 65 -21.99 47.67 -24.24
CA GLU A 65 -22.43 48.77 -23.37
C GLU A 65 -22.85 48.21 -22.00
N GLY A 66 -22.13 48.60 -20.95
CA GLY A 66 -22.16 47.97 -19.61
C GLY A 66 -23.51 47.91 -18.89
N GLU A 67 -24.53 48.65 -19.32
CA GLU A 67 -25.87 48.63 -18.70
C GLU A 67 -26.57 47.27 -18.85
N ASN A 68 -26.31 46.53 -19.93
CA ASN A 68 -26.91 45.21 -20.18
C ASN A 68 -26.22 44.08 -19.39
N TRP A 69 -24.98 44.28 -18.94
CA TRP A 69 -24.19 43.22 -18.29
C TRP A 69 -24.61 42.98 -16.84
N MET A 70 -24.87 44.06 -16.08
CA MET A 70 -25.15 43.96 -14.64
C MET A 70 -26.43 43.17 -14.36
N ASN A 71 -27.40 43.23 -15.27
CA ASN A 71 -28.68 42.54 -15.18
C ASN A 71 -28.75 41.27 -16.04
N ALA A 72 -27.63 40.84 -16.64
CA ALA A 72 -27.61 39.67 -17.50
C ALA A 72 -27.99 38.42 -16.70
N THR A 73 -29.00 37.70 -17.19
CA THR A 73 -29.45 36.39 -16.71
C THR A 73 -29.07 35.25 -17.66
N GLU A 74 -28.51 35.61 -18.80
CA GLU A 74 -28.00 34.70 -19.84
C GLU A 74 -26.50 34.89 -20.05
N GLY A 75 -25.90 33.97 -20.80
CA GLY A 75 -24.47 34.02 -21.10
C GLY A 75 -24.08 35.26 -21.90
N ALA A 76 -23.03 35.93 -21.43
CA ALA A 76 -22.48 37.10 -22.08
C ALA A 76 -20.95 37.11 -22.03
N TRP A 77 -20.34 37.79 -23.00
CA TRP A 77 -18.90 38.07 -23.03
C TRP A 77 -18.59 39.54 -23.31
N ILE A 78 -17.43 39.98 -22.83
CA ILE A 78 -16.92 41.35 -22.98
C ILE A 78 -15.40 41.34 -23.16
N LEU A 79 -14.88 42.31 -23.92
CA LEU A 79 -13.45 42.55 -24.03
C LEU A 79 -12.99 43.59 -23.01
N TYR A 80 -11.82 43.38 -22.42
CA TYR A 80 -11.29 44.33 -21.44
C TYR A 80 -11.19 45.74 -22.05
N ASN A 81 -11.78 46.75 -21.40
CA ASN A 81 -11.89 48.13 -21.89
C ASN A 81 -12.52 48.27 -23.28
N TYR A 82 -13.30 47.29 -23.75
CA TYR A 82 -13.90 47.28 -25.09
C TYR A 82 -12.87 47.32 -26.24
N VAL A 83 -11.61 46.93 -25.98
CA VAL A 83 -10.53 46.99 -26.98
C VAL A 83 -10.43 45.66 -27.72
N GLU A 84 -10.66 45.67 -29.03
CA GLU A 84 -10.63 44.49 -29.91
C GLU A 84 -9.31 43.70 -29.83
N SER A 85 -8.17 44.39 -29.76
CA SER A 85 -6.87 43.71 -29.68
C SER A 85 -6.69 42.90 -28.40
N ASN A 86 -7.48 43.14 -27.35
CA ASN A 86 -7.45 42.29 -26.15
C ASN A 86 -8.03 40.89 -26.39
N ASP A 87 -8.80 40.67 -27.46
CA ASP A 87 -9.28 39.33 -27.80
C ASP A 87 -8.10 38.38 -28.06
N LEU A 88 -7.13 38.81 -28.87
CA LEU A 88 -5.90 38.04 -29.12
C LEU A 88 -4.92 38.06 -27.93
N LEU A 89 -4.84 39.17 -27.19
CA LEU A 89 -3.84 39.29 -26.11
C LEU A 89 -4.26 38.62 -24.80
N TYR A 90 -5.55 38.60 -24.48
CA TYR A 90 -6.08 38.20 -23.17
C TYR A 90 -7.27 37.26 -23.24
N GLY A 91 -7.89 37.13 -24.41
CA GLY A 91 -9.16 36.48 -24.59
C GLY A 91 -10.34 37.30 -24.11
N LYS A 92 -11.52 36.67 -24.10
CA LYS A 92 -12.76 37.28 -23.67
C LYS A 92 -13.00 37.04 -22.18
N LEU A 93 -13.70 37.98 -21.54
CA LEU A 93 -14.21 37.82 -20.20
C LEU A 93 -15.68 37.40 -20.28
N TYR A 94 -16.03 36.30 -19.64
CA TYR A 94 -17.37 35.73 -19.66
C TYR A 94 -18.03 35.88 -18.29
N ASN A 95 -19.35 36.07 -18.28
CA ASN A 95 -20.11 35.85 -17.06
C ASN A 95 -20.25 34.34 -16.79
N TRP A 96 -20.62 33.98 -15.56
CA TRP A 96 -20.75 32.58 -15.17
C TRP A 96 -21.96 31.89 -15.84
N TYR A 97 -22.96 32.66 -16.29
CA TYR A 97 -24.10 32.10 -17.03
C TYR A 97 -23.66 31.49 -18.37
N ALA A 98 -22.66 32.07 -19.05
CA ALA A 98 -22.06 31.49 -20.25
C ALA A 98 -21.26 30.22 -19.92
N VAL A 99 -20.58 30.20 -18.77
CA VAL A 99 -19.76 29.07 -18.30
C VAL A 99 -20.57 27.81 -18.03
N GLN A 100 -21.73 27.97 -17.38
CA GLN A 100 -22.59 26.83 -17.00
C GLN A 100 -23.58 26.42 -18.09
N ASP A 101 -23.67 27.18 -19.18
CA ASP A 101 -24.72 27.00 -20.17
C ASP A 101 -24.70 25.58 -20.77
N SER A 102 -25.87 24.94 -20.80
CA SER A 102 -26.03 23.58 -21.32
C SER A 102 -25.60 23.40 -22.78
N ARG A 103 -25.54 24.49 -23.56
CA ARG A 103 -25.06 24.48 -24.95
C ARG A 103 -23.54 24.30 -25.07
N GLY A 104 -22.82 24.47 -23.97
CA GLY A 104 -21.37 24.28 -23.86
C GLY A 104 -20.56 25.42 -24.48
N ILE A 105 -19.63 25.98 -23.72
CA ILE A 105 -18.75 27.07 -24.18
C ILE A 105 -17.38 26.58 -24.68
N CYS A 106 -16.93 25.44 -24.19
CA CYS A 106 -15.63 24.86 -24.56
C CYS A 106 -15.72 24.05 -25.86
N PRO A 107 -14.61 23.86 -26.60
CA PRO A 107 -14.58 23.01 -27.79
C PRO A 107 -15.16 21.60 -27.53
N ALA A 108 -15.63 20.93 -28.59
CA ALA A 108 -16.19 19.58 -28.46
C ALA A 108 -15.18 18.61 -27.81
N GLY A 109 -15.60 17.87 -26.79
CA GLY A 109 -14.73 16.99 -25.99
C GLY A 109 -13.94 17.70 -24.89
N TRP A 110 -14.10 19.01 -24.74
CA TRP A 110 -13.52 19.83 -23.67
C TRP A 110 -14.62 20.44 -22.80
N ARG A 111 -14.30 20.77 -21.55
CA ARG A 111 -15.25 21.35 -20.58
C ARG A 111 -14.60 22.47 -19.79
N VAL A 112 -15.42 23.28 -19.11
CA VAL A 112 -14.90 24.23 -18.12
C VAL A 112 -14.47 23.45 -16.86
N PRO A 113 -13.31 23.76 -16.26
CA PRO A 113 -12.82 23.11 -15.05
C PRO A 113 -13.72 23.38 -13.84
N THR A 114 -13.95 22.34 -13.05
CA THR A 114 -14.60 22.34 -11.73
C THR A 114 -13.62 22.74 -10.64
N ASP A 115 -14.12 22.98 -9.42
CA ASP A 115 -13.28 23.26 -8.26
C ASP A 115 -12.29 22.13 -7.97
N THR A 116 -12.72 20.88 -8.18
CA THR A 116 -11.90 19.67 -8.02
C THR A 116 -10.75 19.66 -9.02
N ASP A 117 -11.00 19.96 -10.30
CA ASP A 117 -9.93 19.95 -11.31
C ASP A 117 -8.82 20.93 -10.95
N TRP A 118 -9.19 22.13 -10.51
CA TRP A 118 -8.21 23.13 -10.07
C TRP A 118 -7.47 22.71 -8.79
N GLN A 119 -8.10 21.94 -7.90
CA GLN A 119 -7.45 21.40 -6.71
C GLN A 119 -6.41 20.35 -7.10
N GLU A 120 -6.75 19.43 -8.00
CA GLU A 120 -5.84 18.43 -8.55
C GLU A 120 -4.63 19.09 -9.24
N LEU A 121 -4.87 20.10 -10.08
CA LEU A 121 -3.79 20.89 -10.70
C LEU A 121 -2.84 21.48 -9.64
N THR A 122 -3.39 22.06 -8.58
CA THR A 122 -2.60 22.69 -7.51
C THR A 122 -1.77 21.64 -6.77
N LEU A 123 -2.37 20.51 -6.41
CA LEU A 123 -1.72 19.42 -5.70
C LEU A 123 -0.64 18.75 -6.54
N PHE A 124 -0.84 18.64 -7.86
CA PHE A 124 0.17 18.12 -8.77
C PHE A 124 1.40 19.05 -8.84
N LEU A 125 1.18 20.36 -8.88
CA LEU A 125 2.25 21.35 -9.00
C LEU A 125 3.03 21.59 -7.70
N ASP A 126 2.37 21.47 -6.55
CA ASP A 126 2.99 21.66 -5.24
C ASP A 126 2.34 20.70 -4.22
N PRO A 127 2.80 19.43 -4.17
CA PRO A 127 2.21 18.42 -3.30
C PRO A 127 2.53 18.62 -1.81
N GLU A 128 3.53 19.46 -1.49
CA GLU A 128 4.03 19.64 -0.13
C GLU A 128 3.28 20.72 0.65
N THR A 129 2.45 21.54 0.00
CA THR A 129 1.79 22.67 0.64
C THR A 129 0.28 22.76 0.36
N TRP A 130 -0.49 22.97 1.43
CA TRP A 130 -1.94 23.02 1.38
C TRP A 130 -2.47 24.46 1.46
N GLY A 131 -3.58 24.74 0.79
CA GLY A 131 -4.24 26.05 0.81
C GLY A 131 -3.46 27.14 0.06
N ASN A 132 -3.64 28.40 0.42
CA ASN A 132 -3.09 29.54 -0.34
C ASN A 132 -1.55 29.70 -0.22
N ASN A 133 -0.86 28.92 0.60
CA ASN A 133 0.60 29.02 0.77
C ASN A 133 1.41 28.24 -0.28
N ASN A 134 0.75 27.64 -1.26
CA ASN A 134 1.37 26.91 -2.37
C ASN A 134 2.19 27.80 -3.32
N ASN A 135 3.01 27.16 -4.15
CA ASN A 135 3.81 27.77 -5.21
C ASN A 135 3.18 27.62 -6.60
N ALA A 136 1.99 27.04 -6.71
CA ALA A 136 1.34 26.78 -8.00
C ALA A 136 1.14 28.08 -8.81
N GLY A 137 0.90 29.21 -8.15
CA GLY A 137 0.76 30.49 -8.85
C GLY A 137 2.03 30.95 -9.55
N THR A 138 3.21 30.77 -8.94
CA THR A 138 4.51 31.03 -9.58
C THR A 138 4.67 30.17 -10.85
N LEU A 139 4.33 28.88 -10.74
CA LEU A 139 4.52 27.89 -11.81
C LEU A 139 3.51 28.05 -12.97
N LEU A 140 2.33 28.59 -12.70
CA LEU A 140 1.25 28.79 -13.67
C LEU A 140 1.32 30.14 -14.39
N LYS A 141 1.84 31.20 -13.74
CA LYS A 141 1.89 32.55 -14.31
C LYS A 141 2.88 32.61 -15.48
N SER A 142 2.47 33.25 -16.58
CA SER A 142 3.36 33.57 -17.69
C SER A 142 4.61 34.32 -17.22
N ARG A 143 5.75 34.02 -17.87
CA ARG A 143 7.05 34.66 -17.61
C ARG A 143 7.09 36.16 -17.88
N ARG A 144 6.16 36.69 -18.69
CA ARG A 144 6.16 38.10 -19.11
C ARG A 144 5.76 39.00 -17.95
N GLN A 145 6.67 39.85 -17.49
CA GLN A 145 6.47 40.75 -16.35
C GLN A 145 7.22 42.06 -16.53
N VAL A 146 6.72 43.15 -15.93
CA VAL A 146 7.54 44.36 -15.73
C VAL A 146 8.69 44.02 -14.81
N ASP A 147 9.90 44.42 -15.21
CA ASP A 147 11.13 44.19 -14.45
C ASP A 147 11.28 42.71 -14.03
N SER A 148 10.97 41.79 -14.95
CA SER A 148 11.03 40.35 -14.69
C SER A 148 12.42 39.94 -14.20
N PRO A 149 12.54 39.27 -13.04
CA PRO A 149 13.82 38.75 -12.55
C PRO A 149 14.47 37.72 -13.49
N LEU A 150 13.70 37.14 -14.41
CA LEU A 150 14.20 36.23 -15.45
C LEU A 150 14.98 36.96 -16.56
N GLY A 151 14.86 38.29 -16.65
CA GLY A 151 15.55 39.12 -17.65
C GLY A 151 15.14 38.83 -19.10
N GLY A 152 15.95 39.36 -20.03
CA GLY A 152 15.77 39.14 -21.47
C GLY A 152 14.38 39.54 -21.99
N GLY A 153 13.83 38.72 -22.89
CA GLY A 153 12.51 38.96 -23.51
C GLY A 153 11.31 38.81 -22.56
N PHE A 154 11.53 38.35 -21.32
CA PHE A 154 10.49 38.23 -20.30
C PHE A 154 10.26 39.53 -19.53
N SER A 155 11.27 40.40 -19.47
CA SER A 155 11.12 41.75 -18.92
C SER A 155 10.49 42.67 -19.96
N THR A 156 9.23 43.03 -19.78
CA THR A 156 8.49 43.81 -20.78
C THR A 156 7.41 44.68 -20.15
N THR A 157 7.27 45.90 -20.66
CA THR A 157 6.17 46.80 -20.32
C THR A 157 4.95 46.58 -21.23
N VAL A 158 5.12 45.85 -22.33
CA VAL A 158 4.09 45.62 -23.35
C VAL A 158 3.20 44.45 -22.96
N HIS A 159 1.91 44.72 -22.83
CA HIS A 159 0.89 43.70 -22.58
C HIS A 159 0.82 42.66 -23.71
N PRO A 160 0.51 41.38 -23.42
CA PRO A 160 0.14 40.85 -22.12
C PRO A 160 1.35 40.55 -21.23
N ARG A 161 1.28 40.97 -19.96
CA ARG A 161 2.34 40.83 -18.96
C ARG A 161 1.81 41.10 -17.55
N TRP A 162 2.47 40.53 -16.53
CA TRP A 162 2.25 40.80 -15.11
C TRP A 162 2.90 42.10 -14.64
N ASP A 163 2.32 42.77 -13.65
CA ASP A 163 2.96 43.86 -12.92
C ASP A 163 4.19 43.35 -12.14
N ALA A 164 5.11 44.26 -11.82
CA ALA A 164 6.38 43.91 -11.20
C ALA A 164 6.20 43.28 -9.80
N HIS A 165 6.97 42.23 -9.54
CA HIS A 165 7.30 41.72 -8.22
C HIS A 165 8.60 40.92 -8.29
N ASP A 166 9.49 41.11 -7.31
CA ASP A 166 10.85 40.55 -7.29
C ASP A 166 10.92 39.07 -6.84
N GLN A 167 10.06 38.66 -5.90
CA GLN A 167 10.09 37.30 -5.32
C GLN A 167 8.90 36.40 -5.67
N ARG A 168 7.87 36.94 -6.35
CA ARG A 168 6.59 36.25 -6.58
C ARG A 168 6.20 36.30 -8.06
N TYR A 169 7.19 36.32 -8.95
CA TYR A 169 7.03 36.41 -10.39
C TYR A 169 6.57 35.08 -11.01
N GLY A 170 6.12 35.10 -12.26
CA GLY A 170 5.77 33.88 -13.00
C GLY A 170 6.99 33.22 -13.62
N THR A 171 7.17 31.91 -13.42
CA THR A 171 8.21 31.10 -14.10
C THR A 171 7.65 30.31 -15.26
N ASP A 172 6.34 30.04 -15.25
CA ASP A 172 5.63 29.29 -16.29
C ASP A 172 6.22 27.90 -16.57
N GLU A 173 6.79 27.26 -15.55
CA GLU A 173 7.38 25.91 -15.66
C GLU A 173 6.34 24.83 -15.99
N SER A 174 5.05 25.14 -15.81
CA SER A 174 3.94 24.27 -16.20
C SER A 174 3.48 24.44 -17.65
N ASP A 175 4.05 25.41 -18.39
CA ASP A 175 3.59 25.85 -19.73
C ASP A 175 2.10 26.25 -19.78
N PHE A 176 1.46 26.48 -18.62
CA PHE A 176 0.09 26.94 -18.54
C PHE A 176 -0.04 28.39 -19.03
N GLY A 177 0.88 29.28 -18.72
CA GLY A 177 0.94 30.62 -19.30
C GLY A 177 -0.18 31.55 -18.84
N ALA A 178 -0.60 31.50 -17.57
CA ALA A 178 -1.68 32.33 -17.05
C ALA A 178 -1.37 33.83 -17.23
N LEU A 179 -2.34 34.56 -17.80
CA LEU A 179 -2.24 35.99 -18.09
C LEU A 179 -3.14 36.82 -17.15
N PRO A 180 -2.70 38.03 -16.75
CA PRO A 180 -3.46 38.90 -15.86
C PRO A 180 -4.44 39.77 -16.64
N ALA A 181 -5.52 39.15 -17.13
CA ALA A 181 -6.55 39.82 -17.92
C ALA A 181 -7.38 40.82 -17.11
N GLY A 182 -7.31 40.80 -15.77
CA GLY A 182 -8.23 41.54 -14.92
C GLY A 182 -9.64 40.96 -14.99
N ASN A 183 -10.63 41.76 -14.57
CA ASN A 183 -12.04 41.38 -14.60
C ASN A 183 -12.95 42.53 -15.05
N TYR A 184 -14.20 42.19 -15.35
CA TYR A 184 -15.32 43.12 -15.36
C TYR A 184 -16.17 42.87 -14.12
N THR A 185 -16.37 43.88 -13.29
CA THR A 185 -17.01 43.70 -11.97
C THR A 185 -18.52 43.53 -12.08
N ALA A 186 -19.12 42.89 -11.08
CA ALA A 186 -20.57 42.73 -10.96
C ALA A 186 -21.35 44.06 -10.89
N THR A 187 -20.70 45.13 -10.43
CA THR A 187 -21.25 46.49 -10.33
C THR A 187 -20.92 47.36 -11.54
N GLY A 188 -20.29 46.77 -12.57
CA GLY A 188 -19.80 47.49 -13.74
C GLY A 188 -18.38 48.03 -13.57
N GLY A 189 -17.63 48.02 -14.68
CA GLY A 189 -16.26 48.56 -14.77
C GLY A 189 -15.18 47.49 -14.80
N PHE A 190 -14.06 47.84 -15.43
CA PHE A 190 -12.90 46.96 -15.57
C PHE A 190 -11.87 47.24 -14.47
N MET A 191 -11.30 46.19 -13.88
CA MET A 191 -10.25 46.33 -12.88
C MET A 191 -9.10 45.35 -13.11
N HIS A 192 -7.95 45.68 -12.53
CA HIS A 192 -6.87 44.74 -12.24
C HIS A 192 -6.11 44.12 -13.42
N LYS A 193 -6.25 44.63 -14.65
CA LYS A 193 -5.38 44.22 -15.77
C LYS A 193 -3.91 44.43 -15.41
N GLY A 194 -3.08 43.41 -15.66
CA GLY A 194 -1.67 43.38 -15.26
C GLY A 194 -1.44 42.83 -13.85
N SER A 195 -2.38 43.07 -12.93
CA SER A 195 -2.21 42.72 -11.52
C SER A 195 -2.83 41.37 -11.14
N TYR A 196 -3.95 40.97 -11.76
CA TYR A 196 -4.70 39.76 -11.42
C TYR A 196 -5.12 38.96 -12.66
N GLY A 197 -5.01 37.63 -12.54
CA GLY A 197 -5.59 36.66 -13.46
C GLY A 197 -6.73 35.91 -12.77
N TYR A 198 -7.91 35.93 -13.36
CA TYR A 198 -9.10 35.30 -12.81
C TYR A 198 -9.65 34.26 -13.77
N PHE A 199 -9.92 33.06 -13.26
CA PHE A 199 -10.42 31.94 -14.04
C PHE A 199 -11.68 31.37 -13.42
N TRP A 200 -12.75 31.29 -14.19
CA TRP A 200 -13.98 30.67 -13.72
C TRP A 200 -13.79 29.18 -13.43
N SER A 201 -14.50 28.72 -12.39
CA SER A 201 -14.82 27.31 -12.19
C SER A 201 -16.28 27.06 -12.60
N ALA A 202 -16.58 25.88 -13.13
CA ALA A 202 -17.94 25.39 -13.36
C ALA A 202 -18.69 25.11 -12.04
N THR A 203 -18.02 25.16 -10.88
CA THR A 203 -18.62 24.85 -9.58
C THR A 203 -19.30 26.07 -8.95
N VAL A 204 -20.59 25.90 -8.63
CA VAL A 204 -21.40 26.86 -7.89
C VAL A 204 -20.90 26.99 -6.45
N SER A 205 -20.83 28.22 -5.93
CA SER A 205 -20.57 28.48 -4.51
C SER A 205 -21.86 28.77 -3.74
N SER A 206 -22.82 29.45 -4.37
CA SER A 206 -24.17 29.70 -3.85
C SER A 206 -25.09 30.16 -5.00
N ASP A 207 -26.35 30.49 -4.71
CA ASP A 207 -27.31 30.95 -5.72
C ASP A 207 -26.79 32.16 -6.53
N ALA A 208 -26.12 33.11 -5.87
CA ALA A 208 -25.60 34.32 -6.51
C ALA A 208 -24.12 34.25 -6.92
N PHE A 209 -23.37 33.24 -6.44
CA PHE A 209 -21.91 33.20 -6.59
C PHE A 209 -21.40 31.86 -7.14
N ALA A 210 -20.29 31.91 -7.87
CA ALA A 210 -19.56 30.74 -8.31
C ALA A 210 -18.08 30.83 -7.91
N TYR A 211 -17.40 29.69 -7.84
CA TYR A 211 -15.98 29.68 -7.54
C TYR A 211 -15.14 30.15 -8.73
N ALA A 212 -14.02 30.79 -8.41
CA ALA A 212 -12.99 31.15 -9.36
C ALA A 212 -11.61 30.88 -8.76
N ARG A 213 -10.61 30.74 -9.63
CA ARG A 213 -9.20 30.76 -9.26
C ARG A 213 -8.60 32.13 -9.52
N VAL A 214 -7.77 32.57 -8.58
CA VAL A 214 -7.15 33.90 -8.56
C VAL A 214 -5.65 33.75 -8.47
N LEU A 215 -4.97 34.36 -9.43
CA LEU A 215 -3.53 34.56 -9.45
C LEU A 215 -3.25 36.06 -9.33
N MET A 216 -2.26 36.42 -8.51
CA MET A 216 -1.89 37.82 -8.26
C MET A 216 -0.41 38.02 -8.60
N HIS A 217 -0.05 39.19 -9.13
CA HIS A 217 1.35 39.52 -9.42
C HIS A 217 2.22 39.45 -8.15
N SER A 218 1.62 39.78 -7.00
CA SER A 218 2.27 39.83 -5.70
C SER A 218 2.02 38.60 -4.83
N HIS A 219 1.62 37.47 -5.40
CA HIS A 219 1.37 36.25 -4.65
C HIS A 219 1.93 35.02 -5.38
N ARG A 220 2.54 34.09 -4.64
CA ARG A 220 3.13 32.86 -5.19
C ARG A 220 2.12 31.73 -5.38
N GLY A 221 1.05 31.74 -4.60
CA GLY A 221 0.04 30.69 -4.62
C GLY A 221 -1.17 31.04 -5.47
N MET A 222 -1.91 30.00 -5.85
CA MET A 222 -3.24 30.14 -6.44
C MET A 222 -4.31 30.11 -5.35
N SER A 223 -5.19 31.11 -5.35
CA SER A 223 -6.25 31.24 -4.36
C SER A 223 -7.61 30.87 -4.95
N ARG A 224 -8.48 30.26 -4.13
CA ARG A 224 -9.91 30.09 -4.43
C ARG A 224 -10.70 31.26 -3.86
N SER A 225 -11.65 31.79 -4.61
CA SER A 225 -12.59 32.82 -4.14
C SER A 225 -13.94 32.68 -4.83
N ALA A 226 -14.99 33.25 -4.24
CA ALA A 226 -16.33 33.26 -4.80
C ALA A 226 -16.64 34.63 -5.42
N TYR A 227 -17.11 34.65 -6.67
CA TYR A 227 -17.50 35.86 -7.39
C TYR A 227 -18.94 35.78 -7.84
N ALA A 228 -19.61 36.94 -7.90
CA ALA A 228 -20.99 37.00 -8.37
C ALA A 228 -21.09 36.48 -9.81
N LYS A 229 -22.14 35.75 -10.14
CA LYS A 229 -22.29 35.07 -11.44
C LYS A 229 -22.31 36.03 -12.63
N ASN A 230 -22.61 37.31 -12.41
CA ASN A 230 -22.50 38.37 -13.42
C ASN A 230 -21.11 39.04 -13.47
N THR A 231 -20.06 38.49 -12.86
CA THR A 231 -18.69 39.00 -13.01
C THR A 231 -18.09 38.51 -14.33
N GLY A 232 -17.39 39.35 -15.08
CA GLY A 232 -16.65 38.93 -16.28
C GLY A 232 -15.25 38.44 -15.92
N LEU A 233 -15.00 37.13 -16.01
CA LEU A 233 -13.69 36.50 -15.76
C LEU A 233 -13.24 35.67 -16.98
N SER A 234 -11.94 35.35 -17.05
CA SER A 234 -11.43 34.48 -18.12
C SER A 234 -11.91 33.04 -17.94
N VAL A 235 -11.95 32.30 -19.05
CA VAL A 235 -12.25 30.86 -19.07
C VAL A 235 -11.07 30.13 -19.71
N ARG A 236 -10.69 29.01 -19.11
CA ARG A 236 -9.81 27.99 -19.70
C ARG A 236 -10.59 26.69 -19.77
N CYS A 237 -10.41 25.90 -20.81
CA CYS A 237 -11.04 24.58 -20.88
C CYS A 237 -10.02 23.50 -20.53
N ILE A 238 -10.55 22.42 -19.96
CA ILE A 238 -9.84 21.20 -19.62
C ILE A 238 -10.47 20.04 -20.39
N LYS A 239 -9.65 19.04 -20.73
CA LYS A 239 -10.07 17.72 -21.17
C LYS A 239 -9.46 16.70 -20.21
N ASP A 240 -10.31 15.81 -19.71
CA ASP A 240 -9.87 14.71 -18.87
C ASP A 240 -8.97 13.80 -19.72
N ALA A 241 -7.77 13.48 -19.24
CA ALA A 241 -6.94 12.50 -19.93
C ALA A 241 -7.59 11.12 -19.80
N GLU A 242 -7.68 10.39 -20.90
CA GLU A 242 -8.14 8.99 -20.88
C GLU A 242 -7.11 8.15 -20.12
N VAL A 243 -7.35 7.93 -18.83
CA VAL A 243 -6.46 7.13 -17.98
C VAL A 243 -6.67 5.66 -18.30
N THR A 244 -5.82 5.11 -19.17
CA THR A 244 -5.82 3.68 -19.47
C THR A 244 -5.20 2.92 -18.30
N THR A 245 -6.00 2.10 -17.62
CA THR A 245 -5.52 1.17 -16.59
C THR A 245 -5.53 -0.26 -17.12
N TYR A 246 -4.65 -1.09 -16.56
CA TYR A 246 -4.50 -2.49 -16.90
C TYR A 246 -4.87 -3.34 -15.68
N THR A 247 -5.52 -4.48 -15.93
CA THR A 247 -6.03 -5.35 -14.87
C THR A 247 -4.97 -6.37 -14.46
N LEU A 248 -4.69 -6.48 -13.17
CA LEU A 248 -3.94 -7.57 -12.57
C LEU A 248 -4.89 -8.53 -11.85
N THR A 249 -4.91 -9.78 -12.30
CA THR A 249 -5.68 -10.87 -11.71
C THR A 249 -4.74 -11.84 -11.00
N LEU A 250 -5.13 -12.32 -9.82
CA LEU A 250 -4.36 -13.30 -9.04
C LEU A 250 -5.18 -14.57 -8.83
N HIS A 251 -4.54 -15.73 -8.93
CA HIS A 251 -5.11 -17.04 -8.63
C HIS A 251 -4.25 -17.80 -7.62
N VAL A 252 -4.86 -18.76 -6.93
CA VAL A 252 -4.21 -19.67 -5.98
C VAL A 252 -4.33 -21.08 -6.54
N GLU A 253 -3.22 -21.81 -6.61
CA GLU A 253 -3.17 -23.18 -7.11
C GLU A 253 -2.32 -24.06 -6.19
N PRO A 254 -2.85 -25.18 -5.65
CA PRO A 254 -4.26 -25.56 -5.63
C PRO A 254 -5.16 -24.62 -4.81
N GLU A 255 -6.44 -24.53 -5.17
CA GLU A 255 -7.39 -23.69 -4.44
C GLU A 255 -7.48 -24.09 -2.95
N GLY A 256 -7.44 -23.10 -2.06
CA GLY A 256 -7.50 -23.30 -0.61
C GLY A 256 -6.15 -23.51 0.08
N TYR A 257 -5.05 -23.64 -0.67
CA TYR A 257 -3.71 -23.88 -0.10
C TYR A 257 -3.04 -22.57 0.38
N GLY A 258 -3.66 -21.42 0.12
CA GLY A 258 -3.19 -20.12 0.59
C GLY A 258 -4.11 -18.97 0.20
N VAL A 259 -3.65 -17.75 0.48
CA VAL A 259 -4.33 -16.49 0.16
C VAL A 259 -3.36 -15.56 -0.57
N VAL A 260 -3.88 -14.78 -1.53
CA VAL A 260 -3.11 -13.81 -2.31
C VAL A 260 -3.66 -12.39 -2.17
N ASN A 261 -2.78 -11.38 -2.24
CA ASN A 261 -3.16 -9.95 -2.20
C ASN A 261 -2.44 -9.16 -3.31
N GLY A 262 -3.03 -8.03 -3.70
CA GLY A 262 -2.45 -7.10 -4.68
C GLY A 262 -3.08 -7.14 -6.08
N ALA A 263 -4.25 -7.78 -6.25
CA ALA A 263 -5.02 -7.68 -7.48
C ALA A 263 -5.68 -6.29 -7.63
N GLY A 264 -5.93 -5.84 -8.86
CA GLY A 264 -6.56 -4.53 -9.10
C GLY A 264 -6.31 -3.95 -10.49
N HIS A 265 -6.57 -2.64 -10.62
CA HIS A 265 -6.32 -1.87 -11.83
C HIS A 265 -5.16 -0.91 -11.60
N TYR A 266 -4.20 -0.90 -12.52
CA TYR A 266 -2.94 -0.18 -12.37
C TYR A 266 -2.56 0.57 -13.65
N LEU A 267 -1.82 1.66 -13.51
CA LEU A 267 -1.25 2.37 -14.66
C LEU A 267 -0.05 1.62 -15.23
N GLN A 268 0.20 1.75 -16.52
CA GLN A 268 1.45 1.26 -17.11
C GLN A 268 2.67 1.85 -16.36
N GLY A 269 3.63 1.00 -16.02
CA GLY A 269 4.86 1.37 -15.33
C GLY A 269 4.70 1.55 -13.82
N GLN A 270 3.47 1.53 -13.28
CA GLN A 270 3.23 1.57 -11.84
C GLN A 270 3.86 0.33 -11.18
N GLN A 271 4.59 0.53 -10.08
CA GLN A 271 5.13 -0.56 -9.27
C GLN A 271 4.00 -1.20 -8.45
N VAL A 272 3.81 -2.50 -8.62
CA VAL A 272 2.76 -3.29 -7.96
C VAL A 272 3.41 -4.40 -7.15
N THR A 273 3.02 -4.53 -5.89
CA THR A 273 3.48 -5.59 -4.99
C THR A 273 2.35 -6.59 -4.75
N VAL A 274 2.63 -7.86 -4.99
CA VAL A 274 1.73 -8.99 -4.69
C VAL A 274 2.31 -9.83 -3.57
N THR A 275 1.44 -10.39 -2.73
CA THR A 275 1.84 -11.27 -1.61
C THR A 275 1.05 -12.56 -1.60
N ALA A 276 1.72 -13.65 -1.26
CA ALA A 276 1.15 -14.99 -1.08
C ALA A 276 1.38 -15.47 0.36
N VAL A 277 0.34 -15.95 1.02
CA VAL A 277 0.38 -16.47 2.39
C VAL A 277 -0.12 -17.92 2.39
N PRO A 278 0.72 -18.92 2.71
CA PRO A 278 0.30 -20.31 2.77
C PRO A 278 -0.74 -20.56 3.88
N ALA A 279 -1.69 -21.47 3.61
CA ALA A 279 -2.52 -22.05 4.66
C ALA A 279 -1.72 -23.08 5.47
N GLN A 280 -2.26 -23.50 6.62
CA GLN A 280 -1.61 -24.49 7.48
C GLN A 280 -1.37 -25.81 6.74
N GLY A 281 -0.14 -26.34 6.83
CA GLY A 281 0.26 -27.59 6.17
C GLY A 281 0.73 -27.42 4.73
N TYR A 282 0.86 -26.18 4.24
CA TYR A 282 1.33 -25.87 2.89
C TYR A 282 2.48 -24.87 2.91
N VAL A 283 3.24 -24.85 1.81
CA VAL A 283 4.32 -23.90 1.56
C VAL A 283 4.12 -23.22 0.21
N PHE A 284 4.53 -21.95 0.12
CA PHE A 284 4.54 -21.25 -1.16
C PHE A 284 5.75 -21.70 -1.97
N ALA A 285 5.52 -22.08 -3.23
CA ALA A 285 6.56 -22.51 -4.15
C ALA A 285 7.01 -21.35 -5.06
N ALA A 286 6.07 -20.74 -5.80
CA ALA A 286 6.39 -19.71 -6.77
C ALA A 286 5.16 -18.91 -7.24
N TRP A 287 5.41 -17.73 -7.79
CA TRP A 287 4.50 -17.03 -8.69
C TRP A 287 4.78 -17.47 -10.13
N THR A 288 3.73 -17.79 -10.87
CA THR A 288 3.79 -18.11 -12.30
C THR A 288 2.90 -17.20 -13.12
N ASP A 289 3.18 -17.08 -14.42
CA ASP A 289 2.24 -16.49 -15.38
C ASP A 289 1.10 -17.47 -15.75
N ASN A 290 0.18 -17.03 -16.60
CA ASN A 290 -0.93 -17.87 -17.10
C ASN A 290 -0.50 -19.03 -18.02
N HIS A 291 0.78 -19.14 -18.36
CA HIS A 291 1.35 -20.26 -19.12
C HIS A 291 2.17 -21.22 -18.23
N GLY A 292 2.24 -20.96 -16.92
CA GLY A 292 2.98 -21.76 -15.95
C GLY A 292 4.48 -21.43 -15.89
N ASN A 293 4.94 -20.34 -16.52
CA ASN A 293 6.34 -19.91 -16.40
C ASN A 293 6.56 -19.22 -15.05
N VAL A 294 7.59 -19.61 -14.31
CA VAL A 294 7.95 -18.99 -13.03
C VAL A 294 8.42 -17.55 -13.24
N VAL A 295 7.74 -16.60 -12.62
CA VAL A 295 8.10 -15.18 -12.63
C VAL A 295 8.81 -14.73 -11.35
N SER A 296 8.57 -15.43 -10.23
CA SER A 296 9.25 -15.18 -8.95
C SER A 296 9.13 -16.39 -8.03
N THR A 297 10.14 -16.63 -7.19
CA THR A 297 10.10 -17.62 -6.09
C THR A 297 9.93 -16.96 -4.72
N LEU A 298 9.82 -15.63 -4.68
CA LEU A 298 9.55 -14.88 -3.45
C LEU A 298 8.05 -14.72 -3.26
N ALA A 299 7.56 -15.06 -2.06
CA ALA A 299 6.14 -14.93 -1.70
C ALA A 299 5.65 -13.47 -1.80
N GLU A 300 6.53 -12.51 -1.54
CA GLU A 300 6.35 -11.09 -1.86
C GLU A 300 7.11 -10.75 -3.15
N TYR A 301 6.39 -10.27 -4.16
CA TYR A 301 6.94 -9.97 -5.48
C TYR A 301 6.47 -8.61 -5.96
N THR A 302 7.42 -7.77 -6.43
CA THR A 302 7.12 -6.43 -6.96
C THR A 302 7.57 -6.32 -8.41
N PHE A 303 6.70 -5.78 -9.27
CA PHE A 303 6.99 -5.56 -10.69
C PHE A 303 6.31 -4.30 -11.22
N ALA A 304 6.78 -3.79 -12.36
CA ALA A 304 6.13 -2.69 -13.06
C ALA A 304 5.01 -3.22 -13.96
N MET A 305 3.79 -2.68 -13.81
CA MET A 305 2.64 -3.12 -14.61
C MET A 305 2.88 -2.86 -16.11
N PRO A 306 2.75 -3.86 -16.99
CA PRO A 306 2.90 -3.66 -18.44
C PRO A 306 1.70 -2.93 -19.03
N ALA A 307 1.80 -2.57 -20.30
CA ALA A 307 0.69 -2.03 -21.09
C ALA A 307 -0.29 -3.14 -21.55
N ASP A 308 -0.57 -4.11 -20.67
CA ASP A 308 -1.50 -5.20 -20.94
C ASP A 308 -2.04 -5.80 -19.62
N ALA A 309 -3.14 -6.55 -19.69
CA ALA A 309 -3.65 -7.29 -18.56
C ALA A 309 -2.66 -8.40 -18.13
N VAL A 310 -2.50 -8.57 -16.82
CA VAL A 310 -1.60 -9.58 -16.24
C VAL A 310 -2.40 -10.54 -15.39
N THR A 311 -2.07 -11.83 -15.49
CA THR A 311 -2.57 -12.86 -14.58
C THR A 311 -1.37 -13.56 -13.96
N LEU A 312 -1.33 -13.60 -12.62
CA LEU A 312 -0.34 -14.36 -11.87
C LEU A 312 -1.02 -15.46 -11.04
N VAL A 313 -0.36 -16.61 -10.95
CA VAL A 313 -0.82 -17.74 -10.13
C VAL A 313 0.19 -17.99 -9.01
N ALA A 314 -0.25 -17.91 -7.76
CA ALA A 314 0.53 -18.37 -6.62
C ALA A 314 0.41 -19.88 -6.50
N VAL A 315 1.53 -20.57 -6.69
CA VAL A 315 1.63 -22.02 -6.61
C VAL A 315 2.06 -22.39 -5.18
N PHE A 316 1.28 -23.27 -4.57
CA PHE A 316 1.53 -23.84 -3.25
C PHE A 316 1.70 -25.35 -3.35
N GLU A 317 2.45 -25.91 -2.40
CA GLU A 317 2.71 -27.33 -2.28
C GLU A 317 2.45 -27.79 -0.84
N GLU A 318 2.17 -29.07 -0.64
CA GLU A 318 2.09 -29.66 0.69
C GLU A 318 3.43 -29.49 1.43
N GLU A 319 3.37 -29.05 2.68
CA GLU A 319 4.56 -29.00 3.51
C GLU A 319 5.08 -30.45 3.70
N PRO A 320 6.33 -30.74 3.32
CA PRO A 320 6.85 -32.10 3.43
C PRO A 320 6.85 -32.57 4.89
N PRO A 321 6.61 -33.87 5.15
CA PRO A 321 6.66 -34.40 6.50
C PRO A 321 8.02 -34.13 7.14
N PHE A 322 8.00 -33.67 8.40
CA PHE A 322 9.23 -33.37 9.12
C PHE A 322 9.90 -34.67 9.58
N VAL A 323 11.01 -35.02 8.94
CA VAL A 323 11.82 -36.21 9.27
C VAL A 323 13.18 -35.78 9.80
N VAL A 324 13.55 -36.30 10.97
CA VAL A 324 14.86 -36.11 11.59
C VAL A 324 15.84 -37.11 11.00
N ASN A 325 16.83 -36.61 10.24
CA ASN A 325 17.89 -37.39 9.62
C ASN A 325 19.30 -36.82 9.86
N SER A 326 19.39 -35.75 10.65
CA SER A 326 20.63 -35.05 11.00
C SER A 326 20.83 -35.12 12.50
N PHE A 327 22.04 -35.47 12.95
CA PHE A 327 22.33 -35.77 14.35
C PHE A 327 23.61 -35.09 14.85
N PRO A 328 23.72 -34.76 16.15
CA PRO A 328 22.71 -34.95 17.19
C PRO A 328 21.47 -34.08 16.93
N TRP A 329 20.30 -34.65 17.15
CA TRP A 329 19.04 -33.92 17.12
C TRP A 329 18.62 -33.67 18.56
N SER A 330 18.25 -32.44 18.88
CA SER A 330 17.84 -32.07 20.23
C SER A 330 16.64 -31.14 20.22
N GLU A 331 15.86 -31.22 21.30
CA GLU A 331 14.75 -30.34 21.64
C GLU A 331 14.88 -29.93 23.10
N ASP A 332 15.06 -28.63 23.35
CA ASP A 332 15.18 -28.01 24.68
C ASP A 332 13.86 -27.36 25.13
N PHE A 333 12.81 -27.39 24.30
CA PHE A 333 11.50 -26.82 24.55
C PHE A 333 11.50 -25.31 24.81
N GLU A 334 12.55 -24.56 24.46
CA GLU A 334 12.63 -23.10 24.66
C GLU A 334 11.89 -22.27 23.58
N GLY A 335 11.28 -22.95 22.60
CA GLY A 335 10.47 -22.35 21.55
C GLY A 335 9.11 -21.79 22.04
N ASN A 336 8.57 -20.81 21.32
CA ASN A 336 7.27 -20.19 21.64
C ASN A 336 6.04 -20.95 21.09
N VAL A 337 6.23 -22.13 20.50
CA VAL A 337 5.18 -22.98 19.93
C VAL A 337 5.27 -24.36 20.55
N PHE A 338 4.13 -24.89 21.01
CA PHE A 338 4.03 -26.24 21.57
C PHE A 338 2.82 -27.01 21.00
N PRO A 339 3.00 -28.27 20.58
CA PRO A 339 4.27 -29.00 20.55
C PRO A 339 5.25 -28.40 19.50
N PRO A 340 6.58 -28.59 19.63
CA PRO A 340 7.55 -28.08 18.67
C PRO A 340 7.32 -28.64 17.26
N LYS A 341 7.95 -28.05 16.23
CA LYS A 341 7.74 -28.45 14.83
C LYS A 341 7.95 -29.97 14.65
N GLY A 342 6.94 -30.63 14.08
CA GLY A 342 6.92 -32.07 13.81
C GLY A 342 6.56 -32.96 15.01
N TRP A 343 6.52 -32.43 16.23
CA TRP A 343 6.02 -33.17 17.40
C TRP A 343 4.50 -33.18 17.44
N GLN A 344 3.92 -34.20 18.07
CA GLN A 344 2.48 -34.37 18.22
C GLN A 344 2.12 -34.72 19.66
N ARG A 345 0.92 -34.33 20.09
CA ARG A 345 0.38 -34.71 21.40
C ARG A 345 -0.94 -35.44 21.24
N TYR A 346 -1.14 -36.46 22.07
CA TYR A 346 -2.37 -37.25 22.09
C TYR A 346 -2.84 -37.43 23.53
N ASN A 347 -4.16 -37.37 23.72
CA ASN A 347 -4.81 -37.68 24.98
C ASN A 347 -5.79 -38.84 24.75
N LEU A 348 -5.40 -40.05 25.16
CA LEU A 348 -6.20 -41.25 24.92
C LEU A 348 -7.13 -41.60 26.11
N LYS A 349 -6.84 -41.09 27.31
CA LYS A 349 -7.68 -41.26 28.51
C LYS A 349 -7.56 -40.05 29.43
N GLY A 350 -8.71 -39.65 29.98
CA GLY A 350 -8.83 -38.45 30.82
C GLY A 350 -9.35 -37.26 30.01
N ALA A 351 -10.09 -36.34 30.65
CA ALA A 351 -10.81 -35.28 29.96
C ALA A 351 -10.14 -33.90 30.05
N PHE A 352 -9.03 -33.74 30.78
CA PHE A 352 -8.57 -32.40 31.19
C PHE A 352 -7.12 -32.01 30.93
N ARG A 353 -6.15 -32.93 30.91
CA ARG A 353 -4.72 -32.58 30.79
C ARG A 353 -4.09 -33.24 29.58
N GLU A 354 -3.38 -32.41 28.80
CA GLU A 354 -2.49 -32.85 27.74
C GLU A 354 -1.06 -32.39 28.07
N TRP A 355 -0.09 -32.84 27.28
CA TRP A 355 1.25 -32.27 27.34
C TRP A 355 1.21 -30.78 26.95
N ASP A 356 1.95 -29.97 27.68
CA ASP A 356 2.05 -28.53 27.47
C ASP A 356 3.45 -28.00 27.86
N LEU A 357 3.73 -26.73 27.58
CA LEU A 357 4.90 -26.04 28.13
C LEU A 357 4.66 -25.60 29.57
N SER A 358 5.72 -25.63 30.37
CA SER A 358 5.70 -25.10 31.72
C SER A 358 6.98 -24.37 32.06
N SER A 359 6.85 -23.18 32.65
CA SER A 359 7.95 -22.42 33.24
C SER A 359 8.19 -22.73 34.72
N ALA A 360 7.48 -23.72 35.29
CA ALA A 360 7.58 -24.06 36.71
C ALA A 360 8.86 -24.85 37.06
N GLN A 361 9.40 -25.59 36.10
CA GLN A 361 10.67 -26.31 36.19
C GLN A 361 11.31 -26.27 34.80
N ASN A 362 12.63 -26.13 34.76
CA ASN A 362 13.47 -26.30 33.58
C ASN A 362 14.84 -26.83 34.03
N HIS A 363 15.54 -27.57 33.18
CA HIS A 363 16.82 -28.17 33.48
C HIS A 363 17.98 -27.24 33.11
N THR A 364 17.93 -26.62 31.93
CA THR A 364 19.04 -25.80 31.42
C THR A 364 19.18 -24.48 32.18
N THR A 365 20.40 -24.12 32.59
CA THR A 365 20.68 -22.98 33.50
C THR A 365 20.25 -21.61 32.95
N LEU A 366 20.09 -21.48 31.64
CA LEU A 366 19.59 -20.30 30.95
C LEU A 366 18.27 -20.54 30.21
N GLY A 367 17.69 -21.73 30.37
CA GLY A 367 16.36 -22.05 29.87
C GLY A 367 15.28 -21.39 30.72
N ALA A 368 14.07 -21.35 30.19
CA ALA A 368 12.89 -20.75 30.81
C ALA A 368 11.74 -21.75 30.98
N GLN A 369 11.76 -22.89 30.28
CA GLN A 369 10.62 -23.79 30.21
C GLN A 369 11.01 -25.24 29.93
N SER A 370 10.05 -26.15 30.11
CA SER A 370 10.18 -27.57 29.77
C SER A 370 8.83 -28.14 29.34
N ALA A 371 8.83 -29.27 28.65
CA ALA A 371 7.60 -30.00 28.37
C ALA A 371 7.06 -30.62 29.67
N TYR A 372 5.75 -30.60 29.86
CA TYR A 372 5.12 -30.93 31.12
C TYR A 372 3.80 -31.67 30.93
N HIS A 373 3.58 -32.65 31.80
CA HIS A 373 2.27 -33.27 32.01
C HIS A 373 2.01 -33.47 33.51
N ASN A 374 0.74 -33.44 33.91
CA ASN A 374 0.35 -33.71 35.28
C ASN A 374 -0.98 -34.44 35.45
N TYR A 375 -1.27 -34.73 36.71
CA TYR A 375 -2.53 -35.29 37.13
C TYR A 375 -3.71 -34.34 36.84
N GLY A 376 -4.86 -34.94 36.49
CA GLY A 376 -6.16 -34.28 36.47
C GLY A 376 -6.81 -34.31 37.86
N PRO A 377 -7.90 -33.54 38.07
CA PRO A 377 -8.64 -33.59 39.34
C PRO A 377 -9.13 -35.01 39.64
N ALA A 378 -9.15 -35.39 40.93
CA ALA A 378 -9.37 -36.78 41.37
C ALA A 378 -10.64 -37.48 40.83
N PHE A 379 -11.67 -36.72 40.45
CA PHE A 379 -12.93 -37.24 39.90
C PHE A 379 -12.87 -37.60 38.40
N ASP A 380 -11.79 -37.25 37.69
CA ASP A 380 -11.66 -37.48 36.25
C ASP A 380 -10.95 -38.80 35.88
N GLY A 381 -10.68 -39.64 36.89
CA GLY A 381 -10.02 -40.92 36.68
C GLY A 381 -8.57 -40.77 36.20
N MET A 382 -8.07 -41.84 35.58
CA MET A 382 -6.69 -41.95 35.16
C MET A 382 -6.42 -41.15 33.87
N GLN A 383 -5.41 -40.29 33.93
CA GLN A 383 -4.90 -39.53 32.79
C GLN A 383 -3.85 -40.33 32.03
N GLU A 384 -3.87 -40.20 30.71
CA GLU A 384 -2.95 -40.85 29.79
C GLU A 384 -2.59 -39.92 28.62
N GLY A 385 -1.52 -39.15 28.79
CA GLY A 385 -1.03 -38.19 27.81
C GLY A 385 0.25 -38.65 27.10
N TRP A 386 0.31 -38.45 25.79
CA TRP A 386 1.42 -38.83 24.93
C TRP A 386 2.02 -37.60 24.25
N LEU A 387 3.34 -37.46 24.30
CA LEU A 387 4.11 -36.50 23.51
C LEU A 387 5.02 -37.30 22.59
N VAL A 388 4.77 -37.21 21.29
CA VAL A 388 5.40 -38.02 20.25
C VAL A 388 6.33 -37.14 19.42
N THR A 389 7.56 -37.62 19.21
CA THR A 389 8.54 -36.97 18.34
C THR A 389 8.07 -36.96 16.88
N PRO A 390 8.68 -36.14 16.01
CA PRO A 390 8.62 -36.40 14.58
C PRO A 390 9.20 -37.77 14.24
N GLU A 391 9.10 -38.17 12.97
CA GLU A 391 9.78 -39.37 12.48
C GLU A 391 11.30 -39.18 12.58
N ILE A 392 12.00 -40.18 13.10
CA ILE A 392 13.46 -40.18 13.28
C ILE A 392 14.03 -41.37 12.52
N PHE A 393 14.90 -41.11 11.54
CA PHE A 393 15.62 -42.17 10.84
C PHE A 393 16.90 -42.53 11.60
N VAL A 394 16.94 -43.69 12.25
CA VAL A 394 18.13 -44.15 12.99
C VAL A 394 19.15 -44.74 12.00
N PRO A 395 20.37 -44.18 11.87
CA PRO A 395 21.34 -44.65 10.88
C PRO A 395 21.76 -46.12 11.08
N GLU A 396 22.11 -46.82 10.01
CA GLU A 396 22.63 -48.20 10.06
C GLU A 396 23.92 -48.32 10.88
N ASN A 397 24.13 -49.49 11.51
CA ASN A 397 25.36 -49.83 12.27
C ASN A 397 25.76 -48.79 13.33
N SER A 398 24.78 -48.04 13.85
CA SER A 398 25.00 -46.93 14.76
C SER A 398 24.64 -47.31 16.20
N ASN A 399 25.47 -46.89 17.16
CA ASN A 399 25.17 -47.04 18.59
C ASN A 399 24.43 -45.78 19.06
N PHE A 400 23.18 -45.62 18.63
CA PHE A 400 22.38 -44.44 18.94
C PHE A 400 21.62 -44.61 20.25
N GLU A 401 21.45 -43.49 20.95
CA GLU A 401 20.71 -43.41 22.21
C GLU A 401 19.76 -42.22 22.17
N LEU A 402 18.61 -42.39 22.81
CA LEU A 402 17.81 -41.28 23.30
C LEU A 402 18.33 -40.90 24.68
N THR A 403 18.62 -39.63 24.89
CA THR A 403 18.82 -39.07 26.22
C THR A 403 17.83 -37.95 26.48
N PHE A 404 17.39 -37.81 27.72
CA PHE A 404 16.52 -36.71 28.14
C PHE A 404 16.68 -36.48 29.63
N TRP A 405 16.40 -35.27 30.07
CA TRP A 405 16.31 -34.95 31.48
C TRP A 405 14.85 -34.96 31.92
N SER A 406 14.61 -35.50 33.12
CA SER A 406 13.27 -35.46 33.69
C SER A 406 13.25 -35.10 35.16
N TYR A 407 12.19 -34.40 35.56
CA TYR A 407 11.91 -34.01 36.94
C TYR A 407 10.50 -34.42 37.30
N ASN A 408 10.29 -34.88 38.54
CA ASN A 408 8.96 -35.24 39.03
C ASN A 408 8.60 -34.53 40.33
N THR A 409 7.39 -33.98 40.40
CA THR A 409 6.82 -33.52 41.67
C THR A 409 6.07 -34.66 42.35
N TRP A 410 6.05 -34.68 43.68
CA TRP A 410 5.28 -35.66 44.46
C TRP A 410 5.69 -37.13 44.22
N PRO A 411 6.98 -37.50 44.38
CA PRO A 411 7.48 -38.86 44.10
C PRO A 411 6.80 -39.96 44.94
N ALA A 412 6.27 -39.62 46.12
CA ALA A 412 5.52 -40.54 46.96
C ALA A 412 4.17 -40.99 46.32
N TRP A 413 3.66 -40.21 45.37
CA TRP A 413 2.42 -40.48 44.64
C TRP A 413 2.70 -40.90 43.20
N TYR A 414 3.94 -41.27 42.88
CA TYR A 414 4.32 -41.69 41.54
C TYR A 414 3.49 -42.88 41.07
N HIS A 415 2.99 -42.75 39.84
CA HIS A 415 2.23 -43.80 39.19
C HIS A 415 3.06 -44.40 38.05
N LYS A 416 3.10 -43.79 36.86
CA LYS A 416 3.94 -44.30 35.77
C LYS A 416 4.30 -43.25 34.73
N ASN A 417 5.59 -43.24 34.35
CA ASN A 417 6.13 -42.58 33.17
C ASN A 417 6.84 -43.60 32.29
N SER A 418 6.72 -43.47 30.99
CA SER A 418 7.30 -44.43 30.06
C SER A 418 7.78 -43.77 28.77
N VAL A 419 8.80 -44.36 28.15
CA VAL A 419 9.16 -44.09 26.76
C VAL A 419 8.80 -45.31 25.94
N LEU A 420 8.12 -45.07 24.83
CA LEU A 420 7.71 -46.07 23.87
C LEU A 420 8.27 -45.73 22.49
N VAL A 421 8.33 -46.73 21.62
CA VAL A 421 8.78 -46.58 20.24
C VAL A 421 7.84 -47.30 19.28
N SER A 422 7.59 -46.68 18.14
CA SER A 422 6.83 -47.25 17.02
C SER A 422 7.69 -47.17 15.75
N THR A 423 7.64 -48.19 14.91
CA THR A 423 8.39 -48.25 13.63
C THR A 423 7.48 -48.06 12.42
N THR A 424 6.20 -47.70 12.63
CA THR A 424 5.18 -47.62 11.58
C THR A 424 4.43 -46.30 11.57
N SER A 425 3.99 -45.81 12.73
CA SER A 425 3.14 -44.62 12.86
C SER A 425 3.41 -43.88 14.16
N GLY A 426 3.28 -42.55 14.15
CA GLY A 426 3.33 -41.70 15.32
C GLY A 426 2.03 -41.66 16.13
N ALA A 427 0.93 -42.25 15.65
CA ALA A 427 -0.36 -42.23 16.32
C ALA A 427 -0.49 -43.38 17.35
N PRO A 428 -0.65 -43.10 18.66
CA PRO A 428 -0.71 -44.15 19.67
C PRO A 428 -1.93 -45.08 19.55
N GLU A 429 -3.02 -44.60 18.95
CA GLU A 429 -4.25 -45.36 18.70
C GLU A 429 -4.08 -46.53 17.72
N ASP A 430 -3.03 -46.51 16.89
CA ASP A 430 -2.69 -47.62 16.00
C ASP A 430 -2.16 -48.86 16.75
N GLY A 431 -1.85 -48.73 18.05
CA GLY A 431 -1.45 -49.84 18.91
C GLY A 431 -0.04 -50.39 18.63
N ASN A 432 0.79 -49.67 17.86
CA ASN A 432 2.12 -50.12 17.42
C ASN A 432 3.27 -49.72 18.38
N PHE A 433 2.99 -48.91 19.39
CA PHE A 433 4.01 -48.47 20.34
C PHE A 433 4.42 -49.58 21.32
N VAL A 434 5.71 -49.87 21.37
CA VAL A 434 6.33 -50.82 22.30
C VAL A 434 7.09 -50.05 23.38
N GLN A 435 6.85 -50.36 24.65
CA GLN A 435 7.54 -49.72 25.77
C GLN A 435 9.03 -50.14 25.82
N ILE A 436 9.93 -49.16 25.77
CA ILE A 436 11.39 -49.36 25.82
C ILE A 436 12.03 -48.81 27.09
N TRP A 437 11.32 -47.97 27.85
CA TRP A 437 11.77 -47.51 29.15
C TRP A 437 10.60 -47.23 30.09
N THR A 438 10.81 -47.52 31.37
CA THR A 438 9.99 -47.10 32.51
C THR A 438 10.85 -47.16 33.77
N THR A 439 10.51 -46.40 34.80
CA THR A 439 11.15 -46.50 36.13
C THR A 439 10.12 -46.86 37.20
N SER A 440 10.56 -47.56 38.25
CA SER A 440 9.76 -47.88 39.44
C SER A 440 9.73 -46.75 40.47
N THR A 441 10.71 -45.87 40.44
CA THR A 441 10.84 -44.74 41.38
C THR A 441 11.29 -43.48 40.66
N VAL A 442 10.89 -42.33 41.18
CA VAL A 442 11.25 -41.00 40.66
C VAL A 442 11.73 -40.09 41.80
N ALA A 443 12.37 -38.99 41.44
CA ALA A 443 12.90 -38.00 42.37
C ALA A 443 12.42 -36.59 42.04
N SER A 444 12.37 -35.73 43.06
CA SER A 444 12.18 -34.28 42.91
C SER A 444 13.49 -33.55 42.64
N SER A 445 14.24 -34.07 41.68
CA SER A 445 15.47 -33.52 41.12
C SER A 445 15.57 -33.95 39.66
N TRP A 446 16.28 -33.18 38.83
CA TRP A 446 16.52 -33.54 37.44
C TRP A 446 17.39 -34.80 37.35
N VAL A 447 16.93 -35.77 36.57
CA VAL A 447 17.61 -37.05 36.34
C VAL A 447 17.75 -37.26 34.84
N LYS A 448 19.00 -37.43 34.37
CA LYS A 448 19.29 -37.83 33.00
C LYS A 448 18.93 -39.30 32.82
N THR A 449 18.12 -39.58 31.81
CA THR A 449 17.79 -40.93 31.36
C THR A 449 18.50 -41.19 30.03
N VAL A 450 18.98 -42.42 29.85
CA VAL A 450 19.59 -42.91 28.61
C VAL A 450 18.85 -44.16 28.19
N VAL A 451 18.34 -44.19 26.95
CA VAL A 451 17.61 -45.30 26.36
C VAL A 451 18.32 -45.72 25.08
N ASN A 452 18.73 -46.98 25.02
CA ASN A 452 19.44 -47.53 23.87
C ASN A 452 18.49 -47.72 22.67
N LEU A 453 18.88 -47.24 21.49
CA LEU A 453 18.12 -47.34 20.24
C LEU A 453 18.79 -48.25 19.19
N GLN A 454 19.85 -48.98 19.56
CA GLN A 454 20.61 -49.84 18.63
C GLN A 454 19.73 -50.90 17.95
N GLY A 455 18.69 -51.39 18.63
CA GLY A 455 17.72 -52.33 18.06
C GLY A 455 16.91 -51.79 16.88
N TYR A 456 16.94 -50.47 16.66
CA TYR A 456 16.23 -49.77 15.60
C TYR A 456 17.16 -49.22 14.50
N ALA A 457 18.45 -49.59 14.51
CA ALA A 457 19.38 -49.17 13.47
C ALA A 457 18.88 -49.53 12.06
N GLY A 458 18.91 -48.55 11.15
CA GLY A 458 18.40 -48.66 9.79
C GLY A 458 16.88 -48.50 9.64
N GLN A 459 16.16 -48.14 10.71
CA GLN A 459 14.70 -47.98 10.70
C GLN A 459 14.30 -46.53 10.99
N SER A 460 13.16 -46.13 10.42
CA SER A 460 12.41 -44.97 10.88
C SER A 460 11.63 -45.31 12.14
N ILE A 461 11.70 -44.44 13.14
CA ILE A 461 11.00 -44.60 14.41
C ILE A 461 10.28 -43.33 14.84
N PHE A 462 9.25 -43.50 15.67
CA PHE A 462 8.64 -42.44 16.47
C PHE A 462 8.87 -42.78 17.94
N LEU A 463 9.37 -41.82 18.71
CA LEU A 463 9.53 -41.96 20.16
C LEU A 463 8.37 -41.25 20.85
N ALA A 464 7.80 -41.87 21.87
CA ALA A 464 6.71 -41.28 22.64
C ALA A 464 7.01 -41.26 24.12
N PHE A 465 6.85 -40.10 24.74
CA PHE A 465 6.82 -39.92 26.18
C PHE A 465 5.38 -40.02 26.67
N ARG A 466 5.10 -41.05 27.47
CA ARG A 466 3.76 -41.34 27.97
C ARG A 466 3.68 -41.13 29.47
N TYR A 467 2.82 -40.21 29.88
CA TYR A 467 2.43 -40.01 31.26
C TYR A 467 1.20 -40.85 31.59
N GLU A 468 1.19 -41.49 32.75
CA GLU A 468 0.06 -42.25 33.28
C GLU A 468 -0.13 -41.94 34.77
N GLY A 469 -1.27 -41.35 35.17
CA GLY A 469 -1.53 -41.02 36.58
C GLY A 469 -2.94 -40.54 36.91
N GLN A 470 -3.39 -40.79 38.14
CA GLN A 470 -4.64 -40.30 38.71
C GLN A 470 -4.34 -39.66 40.07
N ASP A 471 -4.61 -38.35 40.23
CA ASP A 471 -4.29 -37.59 41.46
C ASP A 471 -2.87 -37.89 42.00
N SER A 472 -1.89 -37.74 41.11
CA SER A 472 -0.56 -38.36 41.21
C SER A 472 0.56 -37.31 41.08
N HIS A 473 1.72 -37.74 40.62
CA HIS A 473 2.88 -36.91 40.29
C HIS A 473 2.65 -36.02 39.06
N SER A 474 3.55 -35.07 38.85
CA SER A 474 3.73 -34.39 37.56
C SER A 474 5.07 -34.76 36.98
N TRP A 475 5.18 -34.75 35.65
CA TRP A 475 6.38 -35.09 34.91
C TRP A 475 6.80 -33.94 34.01
N PHE A 476 8.04 -33.49 34.19
CA PHE A 476 8.69 -32.49 33.36
C PHE A 476 9.79 -33.16 32.54
N LEU A 477 9.92 -32.77 31.28
CA LEU A 477 10.87 -33.27 30.30
C LEU A 477 11.62 -32.11 29.67
N ASP A 478 12.93 -32.23 29.62
CA ASP A 478 13.80 -31.20 29.06
C ASP A 478 15.03 -31.83 28.40
N ASP A 479 15.69 -31.07 27.53
CA ASP A 479 16.91 -31.42 26.81
C ASP A 479 16.84 -32.84 26.20
N VAL A 480 15.80 -33.10 25.41
CA VAL A 480 15.65 -34.35 24.66
C VAL A 480 16.70 -34.37 23.55
N LEU A 481 17.48 -35.45 23.46
CA LEU A 481 18.54 -35.61 22.46
C LEU A 481 18.54 -37.04 21.90
N VAL A 482 18.65 -37.15 20.58
CA VAL A 482 18.95 -38.40 19.88
C VAL A 482 20.28 -38.26 19.16
N GLY A 483 21.21 -39.18 19.43
CA GLY A 483 22.55 -39.12 18.84
C GLY A 483 23.40 -40.35 19.16
N GLN A 484 24.66 -40.33 18.73
CA GLN A 484 25.61 -41.40 19.07
C GLN A 484 25.85 -41.46 20.58
N ALA A 485 25.91 -42.68 21.12
CA ALA A 485 26.17 -42.94 22.53
C ALA A 485 27.42 -42.19 23.02
N GLY A 486 27.30 -41.54 24.18
CA GLY A 486 28.39 -40.81 24.81
C GLY A 486 28.73 -39.45 24.17
N GLN A 487 27.95 -38.97 23.20
CA GLN A 487 27.99 -37.55 22.81
C GLN A 487 27.38 -36.71 23.94
N PRO A 488 28.00 -35.56 24.29
CA PRO A 488 27.56 -34.71 25.39
C PRO A 488 26.16 -34.14 25.19
#